data_AF-A0A7S0B409-F1
#
_entry.id   AF-A0A7S0B409-F1
#
_cell.length_a   1.000
_cell.length_b   1.000
_cell.length_c   1.000
_cell.angle_alpha   90.00
_cell.angle_beta   90.00
_cell.angle_gamma   90.00
#
_symmetry.space_group_name_H-M   'P 1'
#
loop_
_entity.id
_entity.type
_entity.pdbx_description
1 polymer ?
#
loop_
_entity_poly.entity_id
_entity_poly.type
_entity_poly.pdbx_seq_one_letter_code
_entity_poly.pdbx_strand_id
1 'polypeptide(L)'
;AKYAKEYCKKVEDELQKLCDSILGLLDGNLIARASSGESKVFYLKLKADYYRYIAEFSEGDAKAKAAESARLGYEDASKAAEKDLAVTHPIRLGLALNYSVFQYELLGDPDEACKM
;
A
#
# COMPACT_ATOMS: atom_id res chain seq x y z
N ALA A 1 22.00 -21.12 11.41
CA ALA A 1 20.95 -20.49 10.56
C ALA A 1 21.50 -19.63 9.40
N LYS A 2 22.76 -19.78 8.96
CA LYS A 2 23.37 -18.91 7.93
C LYS A 2 22.66 -19.00 6.57
N TYR A 3 22.44 -20.22 6.07
CA TYR A 3 21.77 -20.46 4.79
C TYR A 3 20.32 -19.98 4.75
N ALA A 4 19.60 -20.08 5.87
CA ALA A 4 18.23 -19.59 5.97
C ALA A 4 18.18 -18.05 5.81
N LYS A 5 19.08 -17.33 6.48
CA LYS A 5 19.17 -15.86 6.36
C LYS A 5 19.58 -15.41 4.95
N GLU A 6 20.55 -16.09 4.35
CA GLU A 6 20.97 -15.81 2.96
C GLU A 6 19.82 -16.03 1.97
N TYR A 7 19.03 -17.09 2.16
CA TYR A 7 17.88 -17.36 1.30
C TYR A 7 16.72 -16.38 1.51
N CYS A 8 16.40 -16.03 2.77
CA CYS A 8 15.42 -14.98 3.08
C CYS A 8 15.79 -13.67 2.37
N LYS A 9 17.05 -13.23 2.49
CA LYS A 9 17.53 -12.02 1.81
C LYS A 9 17.36 -12.09 0.30
N LYS A 10 17.64 -13.24 -0.32
CA LYS A 10 17.43 -13.42 -1.76
C LYS A 10 15.96 -13.23 -2.15
N VAL A 11 15.04 -13.78 -1.36
CA VAL A 11 13.59 -13.63 -1.59
C VAL A 11 13.14 -12.18 -1.37
N GLU A 12 13.64 -11.51 -0.34
CA GLU A 12 13.38 -10.08 -0.08
C GLU A 12 13.86 -9.20 -1.24
N ASP A 13 15.05 -9.46 -1.79
CA ASP A 13 15.59 -8.74 -2.95
C ASP A 13 14.73 -8.95 -4.22
N GLU A 14 14.14 -10.13 -4.40
CA GLU A 14 13.21 -10.43 -5.49
C GLU A 14 11.86 -9.71 -5.29
N LEU A 15 11.31 -9.74 -4.07
CA LEU A 15 10.09 -9.02 -3.71
C LEU A 15 10.24 -7.51 -3.91
N GLN A 16 11.37 -6.93 -3.48
CA GLN A 16 11.67 -5.52 -3.65
C GLN A 16 11.63 -5.12 -5.13
N LYS A 17 12.33 -5.87 -6.00
CA LYS A 17 12.35 -5.58 -7.44
C LYS A 17 10.96 -5.63 -8.08
N LEU A 18 10.14 -6.59 -7.67
CA LEU A 18 8.76 -6.70 -8.16
C LEU A 18 7.91 -5.52 -7.68
N CYS A 19 8.02 -5.13 -6.41
CA CYS A 19 7.32 -3.97 -5.88
C CYS A 19 7.74 -2.69 -6.60
N ASP A 20 9.05 -2.45 -6.76
CA ASP A 20 9.60 -1.28 -7.45
C ASP A 20 9.13 -1.21 -8.91
N SER A 21 9.05 -2.35 -9.60
CA SER A 21 8.55 -2.42 -10.98
C SER A 21 7.08 -2.01 -11.07
N ILE A 22 6.24 -2.46 -10.14
CA ILE A 22 4.82 -2.09 -10.12
C ILE A 22 4.63 -0.63 -9.71
N LEU A 23 5.37 -0.16 -8.70
CA LEU A 23 5.34 1.24 -8.28
C LEU A 23 5.76 2.17 -9.43
N GLY A 24 6.82 1.82 -10.16
CA GLY A 24 7.25 2.55 -11.34
C GLY A 24 6.20 2.59 -12.45
N LEU A 25 5.46 1.50 -12.67
CA LEU A 25 4.35 1.45 -13.62
C LEU A 25 3.16 2.34 -13.17
N LEU A 26 2.84 2.31 -11.88
CA LEU A 26 1.76 3.09 -11.30
C LEU A 26 2.02 4.59 -11.42
N ASP A 27 3.20 5.04 -10.98
CA ASP A 27 3.58 6.46 -10.97
C ASP A 27 3.92 6.97 -12.37
N GLY A 28 4.59 6.16 -13.19
CA GLY A 28 5.01 6.56 -14.53
C GLY A 28 3.88 6.59 -15.55
N ASN A 29 2.79 5.83 -15.34
CA ASN A 29 1.75 5.66 -16.36
C ASN A 29 0.32 5.61 -15.79
N LEU A 30 0.01 4.65 -14.93
CA LEU A 30 -1.38 4.28 -14.66
C LEU A 30 -2.16 5.35 -13.89
N ILE A 31 -1.56 5.92 -12.85
CA ILE A 31 -2.21 6.94 -12.00
C ILE A 31 -2.49 8.20 -12.82
N ALA A 32 -1.52 8.65 -13.63
CA ALA A 32 -1.67 9.86 -14.45
C ALA A 32 -2.70 9.71 -15.59
N ARG A 33 -2.92 8.47 -16.07
CA ARG A 33 -3.87 8.17 -17.15
C ARG A 33 -5.25 7.74 -16.67
N ALA A 34 -5.45 7.60 -15.36
CA ALA A 34 -6.73 7.24 -14.77
C ALA A 34 -7.77 8.35 -15.03
N SER A 35 -8.78 8.04 -15.84
CA SER A 35 -9.80 9.01 -16.25
C SER A 35 -11.07 8.95 -15.40
N SER A 36 -11.32 7.83 -14.72
CA SER A 36 -12.46 7.65 -13.82
C SER A 36 -12.03 7.70 -12.36
N GLY A 37 -12.92 8.16 -11.48
CA GLY A 37 -12.69 8.12 -10.03
C GLY A 37 -12.39 6.70 -9.54
N GLU A 38 -13.12 5.70 -10.06
CA GLU A 38 -12.91 4.29 -9.75
C GLU A 38 -11.48 3.81 -10.07
N SER A 39 -11.00 4.06 -11.30
CA SER A 39 -9.64 3.65 -11.70
C SER A 39 -8.57 4.41 -10.92
N LYS A 40 -8.80 5.70 -10.63
CA LYS A 40 -7.88 6.51 -9.82
C LYS A 40 -7.74 5.97 -8.41
N VAL A 41 -8.86 5.70 -7.73
CA VAL A 41 -8.87 5.11 -6.39
C VAL A 41 -8.21 3.73 -6.40
N PHE A 42 -8.52 2.91 -7.41
CA PHE A 42 -7.93 1.58 -7.54
C PHE A 42 -6.40 1.63 -7.64
N TYR A 43 -5.84 2.50 -8.49
CA TYR A 43 -4.39 2.60 -8.65
C TYR A 43 -3.69 3.24 -7.45
N LEU A 44 -4.31 4.23 -6.80
CA LEU A 44 -3.78 4.82 -5.56
C LEU A 44 -3.77 3.79 -4.42
N LYS A 45 -4.86 3.03 -4.26
CA LYS A 45 -4.94 1.91 -3.32
C LYS A 45 -3.85 0.88 -3.60
N LEU A 46 -3.69 0.50 -4.87
CA LEU A 46 -2.68 -0.48 -5.27
C LEU A 46 -1.27 0.00 -4.94
N LYS A 47 -0.96 1.28 -5.20
CA LYS A 47 0.32 1.91 -4.83
C LYS A 47 0.58 1.79 -3.32
N ALA A 48 -0.42 2.11 -2.49
CA ALA A 48 -0.32 2.01 -1.05
C ALA A 48 -0.08 0.56 -0.57
N ASP A 49 -0.79 -0.41 -1.16
CA ASP A 49 -0.60 -1.84 -0.87
C ASP A 49 0.84 -2.30 -1.17
N TYR A 50 1.45 -1.86 -2.29
CA TYR A 50 2.83 -2.22 -2.61
C TYR A 50 3.85 -1.59 -1.65
N TYR A 51 3.63 -0.35 -1.20
CA TYR A 51 4.46 0.23 -0.14
C TYR A 51 4.29 -0.49 1.20
N ARG A 52 3.07 -0.95 1.52
CA ARG A 52 2.84 -1.78 2.70
C ARG A 52 3.63 -3.09 2.62
N TYR A 53 3.61 -3.78 1.47
CA TYR A 53 4.41 -5.00 1.27
C TYR A 53 5.90 -4.73 1.48
N ILE A 54 6.44 -3.63 0.93
CA ILE A 54 7.84 -3.25 1.18
C ILE A 54 8.11 -3.07 2.67
N ALA A 55 7.20 -2.43 3.40
CA ALA A 55 7.35 -2.18 4.82
C ALA A 55 7.28 -3.46 5.69
N GLU A 56 6.61 -4.51 5.24
CA GLU A 56 6.49 -5.79 5.96
C GLU A 56 7.83 -6.53 6.08
N PHE A 57 8.66 -6.49 5.04
CA PHE A 57 9.98 -7.16 5.03
C PHE A 57 11.17 -6.21 5.18
N SER A 58 10.96 -4.90 5.19
CA SER A 58 12.01 -3.92 5.44
C SER A 58 12.30 -3.73 6.93
N GLU A 59 13.48 -3.22 7.25
CA GLU A 59 13.89 -2.85 8.61
C GLU A 59 14.37 -1.40 8.70
N GLY A 60 14.40 -0.84 9.92
CA GLY A 60 14.93 0.49 10.20
C GLY A 60 14.31 1.60 9.34
N ASP A 61 15.17 2.46 8.79
CA ASP A 61 14.76 3.63 7.99
C ASP A 61 14.00 3.25 6.72
N ALA A 62 14.32 2.11 6.10
CA ALA A 62 13.62 1.63 4.90
C ALA A 62 12.16 1.30 5.23
N LYS A 63 11.94 0.61 6.35
CA LYS A 63 10.59 0.32 6.86
C LYS A 63 9.82 1.61 7.13
N ALA A 64 10.43 2.57 7.84
CA ALA A 64 9.78 3.83 8.18
C ALA A 64 9.35 4.62 6.93
N LYS A 65 10.21 4.70 5.91
CA LYS A 65 9.91 5.38 4.64
C LYS A 65 8.81 4.69 3.85
N ALA A 66 8.84 3.35 3.78
CA ALA A 66 7.82 2.57 3.09
C ALA A 66 6.46 2.67 3.80
N ALA A 67 6.44 2.57 5.13
CA ALA A 67 5.23 2.74 5.93
C ALA A 67 4.61 4.14 5.74
N GLU A 68 5.43 5.20 5.77
CA GLU A 68 4.93 6.56 5.52
C GLU A 68 4.39 6.73 4.09
N SER A 69 5.06 6.15 3.10
CA SER A 69 4.58 6.16 1.71
C SER A 69 3.25 5.41 1.54
N ALA A 70 3.08 4.29 2.24
CA ALA A 70 1.83 3.54 2.28
C ALA A 70 0.71 4.37 2.96
N ARG A 71 1.00 4.99 4.11
CA ARG A 71 0.04 5.86 4.83
C ARG A 71 -0.45 6.99 3.94
N LEU A 72 0.45 7.73 3.32
CA LEU A 72 0.10 8.83 2.40
C LEU A 72 -0.70 8.33 1.20
N GLY A 73 -0.31 7.17 0.63
CA GLY A 73 -1.04 6.56 -0.48
C GLY A 73 -2.47 6.16 -0.11
N TYR A 74 -2.68 5.57 1.07
CA TYR A 74 -4.01 5.21 1.55
C TYR A 74 -4.85 6.47 1.84
N GLU A 75 -4.28 7.53 2.42
CA GLU A 75 -4.98 8.80 2.64
C GLU A 75 -5.44 9.45 1.34
N ASP A 76 -4.58 9.47 0.32
CA ASP A 76 -4.91 10.02 -0.99
C ASP A 76 -5.98 9.17 -1.70
N ALA A 77 -5.89 7.84 -1.60
CA ALA A 77 -6.92 6.94 -2.10
C ALA A 77 -8.27 7.17 -1.39
N SER A 78 -8.27 7.37 -0.07
CA SER A 78 -9.49 7.59 0.73
C SER A 78 -10.16 8.91 0.36
N LYS A 79 -9.40 10.00 0.23
CA LYS A 79 -9.92 11.30 -0.23
C LYS A 79 -10.53 11.19 -1.63
N ALA A 80 -9.89 10.47 -2.55
CA ALA A 80 -10.43 10.24 -3.88
C ALA A 80 -11.71 9.39 -3.84
N ALA A 81 -11.75 8.36 -3.00
CA ALA A 81 -12.91 7.48 -2.84
C ALA A 81 -14.11 8.21 -2.21
N GLU A 82 -13.87 9.07 -1.23
CA GLU A 82 -14.91 9.90 -0.61
C GLU A 82 -15.59 10.83 -1.62
N LYS A 83 -14.80 11.38 -2.54
CA LYS A 83 -15.29 12.29 -3.57
C LYS A 83 -16.05 11.58 -4.68
N ASP A 84 -15.49 10.48 -5.19
CA ASP A 84 -15.92 9.92 -6.47
C ASP A 84 -16.69 8.59 -6.34
N LEU A 85 -16.69 7.93 -5.17
CA LEU A 85 -17.30 6.61 -4.97
C LEU A 85 -18.33 6.61 -3.84
N ALA A 86 -19.46 5.92 -4.07
CA ALA A 86 -20.45 5.67 -3.03
C ALA A 86 -19.85 4.89 -1.84
N VAL A 87 -20.37 5.10 -0.63
CA VAL A 87 -19.91 4.42 0.58
C VAL A 87 -20.03 2.88 0.51
N THR A 88 -20.94 2.37 -0.31
CA THR A 88 -21.14 0.93 -0.55
C THR A 88 -20.30 0.37 -1.71
N HIS A 89 -19.49 1.21 -2.36
CA HIS A 89 -18.72 0.80 -3.53
C HIS A 89 -17.63 -0.21 -3.15
N PRO A 90 -17.52 -1.37 -3.84
CA PRO A 90 -16.58 -2.43 -3.46
C PRO A 90 -15.11 -2.00 -3.35
N ILE A 91 -14.64 -1.12 -4.25
CA ILE A 91 -13.27 -0.60 -4.19
C ILE A 91 -13.05 0.28 -2.96
N ARG A 92 -14.06 1.06 -2.54
CA ARG A 92 -13.97 1.90 -1.35
C ARG A 92 -13.97 1.05 -0.08
N LEU A 93 -14.79 0.00 -0.03
CA LEU A 93 -14.80 -0.97 1.07
C LEU A 93 -13.47 -1.73 1.15
N GLY A 94 -12.95 -2.19 0.01
CA GLY A 94 -11.65 -2.87 -0.05
C GLY A 94 -10.47 -1.96 0.30
N LEU A 95 -10.57 -0.67 0.01
CA LEU A 95 -9.60 0.33 0.45
C LEU A 95 -9.62 0.47 1.98
N ALA A 96 -10.80 0.68 2.58
CA ALA A 96 -10.94 0.80 4.02
C ALA A 96 -10.43 -0.44 4.76
N LEU A 97 -10.77 -1.64 4.26
CA LEU A 97 -10.27 -2.91 4.79
C LEU A 97 -8.74 -2.99 4.76
N ASN A 98 -8.11 -2.69 3.62
CA ASN A 98 -6.66 -2.76 3.52
C ASN A 98 -5.97 -1.71 4.39
N TYR A 99 -6.58 -0.53 4.52
CA TYR A 99 -6.03 0.53 5.35
C TYR A 99 -6.16 0.21 6.85
N SER A 100 -7.25 -0.42 7.30
CA SER A 100 -7.38 -0.87 8.69
C SER A 100 -6.38 -1.99 9.03
N VAL A 101 -6.15 -2.93 8.10
CA VAL A 101 -5.10 -3.95 8.26
C VAL A 101 -3.71 -3.30 8.37
N PHE A 102 -3.41 -2.28 7.56
CA PHE A 102 -2.16 -1.52 7.67
C PHE A 102 -1.99 -0.86 9.04
N GLN A 103 -3.04 -0.21 9.56
CA GLN A 103 -3.02 0.42 10.88
C GLN A 103 -2.73 -0.61 11.98
N TYR A 104 -3.42 -1.75 11.94
CA TYR A 104 -3.29 -2.80 12.93
C TYR A 104 -1.93 -3.52 12.85
N GLU A 105 -1.59 -4.07 11.69
CA GLU A 105 -0.43 -4.97 11.55
C GLU A 105 0.89 -4.24 11.42
N LEU A 106 0.91 -3.07 10.77
CA LEU A 106 2.15 -2.36 10.47
C LEU A 106 2.43 -1.22 11.46
N LEU A 107 1.41 -0.45 11.82
CA LEU A 107 1.56 0.68 12.76
C LEU A 107 1.30 0.29 14.22
N GLY A 108 0.70 -0.88 14.46
CA GLY A 108 0.41 -1.35 15.81
C GLY A 108 -0.66 -0.50 16.51
N ASP A 109 -1.56 0.13 15.74
CA ASP A 109 -2.64 0.98 16.24
C ASP A 109 -4.01 0.31 16.03
N PRO A 110 -4.42 -0.57 16.97
CA PRO A 110 -5.69 -1.29 16.85
C PRO A 110 -6.90 -0.37 17.05
N ASP A 111 -6.76 0.70 17.82
CA ASP A 111 -7.86 1.63 18.09
C ASP A 111 -8.21 2.41 16.84
N GLU A 112 -7.20 2.86 16.09
CA GLU A 112 -7.43 3.54 14.81
C GLU A 112 -7.90 2.57 13.72
N ALA A 113 -7.38 1.33 13.69
CA ALA A 113 -7.87 0.30 12.79
C ALA A 113 -9.37 0.01 12.94
N CYS A 114 -9.90 0.05 14.17
CA CYS A 114 -11.32 -0.19 14.45
C CYS A 114 -12.25 0.98 14.06
N LYS A 115 -11.72 2.20 13.89
CA LYS A 115 -12.51 3.40 13.56
C LYS A 115 -12.69 3.62 12.05
N MET A 116 -11.83 2.99 11.24
CA MET A 116 -11.86 3.02 9.77
C MET A 116 -13.11 2.32 9.22
#